data_AF-A0A4R0HW81-F1
#
_entry.id   AF-A0A4R0HW81-F1
#
_cell.length_a   1.000
_cell.length_b   1.000
_cell.length_c   1.000
_cell.angle_alpha   90.00
_cell.angle_beta   90.00
_cell.angle_gamma   90.00
#
_symmetry.space_group_name_H-M   'P 1'
#
loop_
_entity.id
_entity.type
_entity.pdbx_description
1 polymer ?
#
loop_
_entity_poly.entity_id
_entity_poly.type
_entity_poly.pdbx_seq_one_letter_code
_entity_poly.pdbx_strand_id
1 'polypeptide(L)'
;MKLPTRCEIALAKVVADLAIFLEFTGENQLDQDAAINALEQIAAELKTLNAEDKYRLAAMFNELSQRYPADKTAFVSHLPEALGLL
;
A
#
# COMPACT_ATOMS: atom_id res chain seq x y z
N MET A 1 -6.82 9.29 -25.13
CA MET A 1 -6.42 8.54 -23.92
C MET A 1 -6.17 9.55 -22.81
N LYS A 2 -6.77 9.41 -21.63
CA LYS A 2 -6.45 10.30 -20.49
C LYS A 2 -5.08 9.91 -19.92
N LEU A 3 -4.26 10.88 -19.54
CA LEU A 3 -3.00 10.61 -18.84
C LEU A 3 -3.32 10.04 -17.45
N PRO A 4 -2.56 9.03 -16.98
CA PRO A 4 -2.76 8.49 -15.64
C PRO A 4 -2.48 9.55 -14.59
N THR A 5 -3.27 9.55 -13.54
CA THR A 5 -3.11 10.39 -12.36
C THR A 5 -1.87 9.95 -11.58
N ARG A 6 -1.38 10.85 -10.71
CA ARG A 6 -0.25 10.54 -9.83
C ARG A 6 -0.57 9.37 -8.88
N CYS A 7 -1.82 9.27 -8.43
CA CYS A 7 -2.31 8.16 -7.62
C CYS A 7 -2.24 6.83 -8.38
N GLU A 8 -2.71 6.79 -9.64
CA GLU A 8 -2.66 5.56 -10.46
C GLU A 8 -1.21 5.09 -10.72
N ILE A 9 -0.28 6.02 -10.96
CA ILE A 9 1.15 5.70 -11.13
C ILE A 9 1.73 5.14 -9.83
N ALA A 10 1.45 5.77 -8.68
CA ALA A 10 1.95 5.32 -7.38
C ALA A 10 1.42 3.92 -7.02
N LEU A 11 0.14 3.65 -7.29
CA LEU A 11 -0.44 2.33 -7.05
C LEU A 11 0.17 1.26 -7.96
N ALA A 12 0.36 1.56 -9.24
CA ALA A 12 1.04 0.65 -10.16
C ALA A 12 2.47 0.34 -9.71
N LYS A 13 3.20 1.36 -9.22
CA LYS A 13 4.54 1.20 -8.67
C LYS A 13 4.54 0.34 -7.41
N VAL A 14 3.64 0.59 -6.46
CA VAL A 14 3.52 -0.24 -5.24
C VAL A 14 3.26 -1.71 -5.56
N VAL A 15 2.40 -2.00 -6.54
CA VAL A 15 2.15 -3.38 -6.99
C VAL A 15 3.39 -3.99 -7.63
N ALA A 16 4.11 -3.23 -8.47
CA ALA A 16 5.34 -3.70 -9.10
C ALA A 16 6.46 -3.95 -8.07
N ASP A 17 6.66 -3.02 -7.13
CA ASP A 17 7.66 -3.10 -6.07
C ASP A 17 7.39 -4.33 -5.17
N LEU A 18 6.12 -4.59 -4.82
CA LEU A 18 5.75 -5.79 -4.05
C LEU A 18 5.96 -7.08 -4.84
N ALA A 19 5.61 -7.11 -6.13
CA ALA A 19 5.85 -8.29 -6.98
C ALA A 19 7.34 -8.59 -7.14
N ILE A 20 8.17 -7.56 -7.33
CA ILE A 20 9.63 -7.67 -7.38
C ILE A 20 10.17 -8.19 -6.03
N PHE A 21 9.70 -7.62 -4.91
CA PHE A 21 10.11 -8.10 -3.60
C PHE A 21 9.80 -9.59 -3.41
N LEU A 22 8.59 -10.04 -3.76
CA LEU A 22 8.19 -11.44 -3.59
C LEU A 22 8.94 -12.40 -4.54
N GLU A 23 9.15 -12.01 -5.79
CA GLU A 23 9.83 -12.86 -6.78
C GLU A 23 11.33 -13.00 -6.50
N PHE A 24 11.97 -11.92 -6.06
CA PHE A 24 13.43 -11.86 -5.92
C PHE A 24 13.93 -12.02 -4.47
N THR A 25 13.03 -12.24 -3.50
CA THR A 25 13.41 -12.63 -2.13
C THR A 25 13.54 -14.15 -2.05
N GLY A 26 14.75 -14.63 -1.71
CA GLY A 26 14.99 -16.07 -1.56
C GLY A 26 14.18 -16.70 -0.42
N GLU A 27 13.95 -18.02 -0.50
CA GLU A 27 13.07 -18.78 0.42
C GLU A 27 13.39 -18.60 1.91
N ASN A 28 14.64 -18.29 2.27
CA ASN A 28 15.09 -18.09 3.64
C ASN A 28 15.39 -16.61 4.00
N GLN A 29 14.96 -15.67 3.16
CA GLN A 29 15.24 -14.23 3.33
C GLN A 29 14.01 -13.40 3.68
N LEU A 30 12.80 -13.97 3.57
CA LEU A 30 11.57 -13.29 3.97
C LEU A 30 11.34 -13.46 5.47
N ASP A 31 11.97 -12.60 6.26
CA ASP A 31 11.71 -12.45 7.69
C ASP A 31 10.83 -11.21 7.98
N GLN A 32 10.56 -10.99 9.26
CA GLN A 32 9.73 -9.86 9.70
C GLN A 32 10.37 -8.51 9.35
N ASP A 33 11.68 -8.38 9.43
CA ASP A 33 12.38 -7.13 9.15
C ASP A 33 12.32 -6.80 7.65
N ALA A 34 12.49 -7.80 6.79
CA ALA A 34 12.32 -7.67 5.35
C ALA A 34 10.89 -7.24 4.99
N ALA A 35 9.88 -7.86 5.61
CA ALA A 35 8.48 -7.51 5.38
C ALA A 35 8.13 -6.08 5.85
N ILE A 36 8.65 -5.67 7.01
CA ILE A 36 8.47 -4.30 7.52
C ILE A 36 9.14 -3.30 6.59
N ASN A 37 10.38 -3.53 6.17
CA ASN A 37 11.08 -2.64 5.25
C ASN A 37 10.33 -2.50 3.91
N ALA A 38 9.81 -3.60 3.36
CA ALA A 38 8.98 -3.54 2.15
C ALA A 38 7.73 -2.65 2.36
N LEU A 39 7.07 -2.77 3.50
CA LEU A 39 5.92 -1.91 3.85
C LEU A 39 6.32 -0.44 4.03
N GLU A 40 7.49 -0.16 4.60
CA GLU A 40 8.03 1.21 4.74
C GLU A 40 8.32 1.85 3.38
N GLN A 41 8.89 1.10 2.43
CA GLN A 41 9.11 1.58 1.07
C GLN A 41 7.78 1.92 0.37
N ILE A 42 6.77 1.06 0.52
CA ILE A 42 5.41 1.30 0.02
C ILE A 42 4.83 2.58 0.64
N ALA A 43 4.94 2.73 1.96
CA ALA A 43 4.45 3.92 2.66
C ALA A 43 5.19 5.18 2.18
N ALA A 44 6.49 5.12 1.96
CA ALA A 44 7.28 6.24 1.45
C ALA A 44 6.81 6.70 0.06
N GLU A 45 6.54 5.75 -0.85
CA GLU A 45 5.99 6.05 -2.19
C GLU A 45 4.62 6.73 -2.10
N LEU A 46 3.69 6.15 -1.33
CA LEU A 46 2.34 6.69 -1.19
C LEU A 46 2.32 8.05 -0.48
N LYS A 47 3.26 8.30 0.43
CA LYS A 47 3.43 9.61 1.07
C LYS A 47 3.80 10.72 0.09
N THR A 48 4.28 10.40 -1.11
CA THR A 48 4.58 11.41 -2.13
C THR A 48 3.32 12.04 -2.73
N LEU A 49 2.16 11.37 -2.65
CA LEU A 49 0.89 11.84 -3.20
C LEU A 49 0.47 13.21 -2.62
N ASN A 50 -0.36 13.94 -3.36
CA ASN A 50 -0.95 15.18 -2.85
C ASN A 50 -2.03 14.86 -1.79
N ALA A 51 -2.47 15.88 -1.04
CA ALA A 51 -3.43 15.69 0.05
C ALA A 51 -4.79 15.13 -0.42
N GLU A 52 -5.27 15.54 -1.60
CA GLU A 52 -6.54 15.06 -2.16
C GLU A 52 -6.46 13.56 -2.50
N ASP A 53 -5.38 13.14 -3.16
CA ASP A 53 -5.14 11.74 -3.53
C ASP A 53 -4.94 10.87 -2.28
N LYS A 54 -4.23 11.36 -1.26
CA LYS A 54 -4.09 10.66 0.03
C LYS A 54 -5.43 10.44 0.70
N TYR A 55 -6.26 11.48 0.78
CA TYR A 55 -7.59 11.39 1.39
C TYR A 55 -8.49 10.41 0.63
N ARG A 56 -8.48 10.45 -0.71
CA ARG A 56 -9.25 9.51 -1.55
C ARG A 56 -8.78 8.07 -1.34
N LEU A 57 -7.47 7.84 -1.35
CA LEU A 57 -6.90 6.52 -1.13
C LEU A 57 -7.21 5.98 0.28
N ALA A 58 -7.13 6.83 1.31
CA ALA A 58 -7.51 6.47 2.68
C ALA A 58 -9.00 6.06 2.78
N ALA A 59 -9.90 6.81 2.12
CA ALA A 59 -11.31 6.46 2.06
C ALA A 59 -11.54 5.11 1.35
N MET A 60 -10.79 4.82 0.27
CA MET A 60 -10.86 3.54 -0.43
C MET A 60 -10.45 2.36 0.46
N PHE A 61 -9.41 2.49 1.28
CA PHE A 61 -9.03 1.44 2.23
C PHE A 61 -10.14 1.15 3.24
N ASN A 62 -10.80 2.20 3.75
CA ASN A 62 -11.93 2.03 4.66
C ASN A 62 -13.11 1.32 4.00
N GLU A 63 -13.47 1.69 2.77
CA GLU A 63 -14.53 0.99 2.03
C GLU A 63 -14.13 -0.47 1.75
N LEU A 64 -12.89 -0.69 1.30
CA LEU A 64 -12.38 -2.01 0.93
C LEU A 64 -12.32 -2.95 2.14
N SER A 65 -12.04 -2.43 3.34
CA SER A 65 -11.97 -3.22 4.57
C SER A 65 -13.24 -4.05 4.82
N GLN A 66 -14.41 -3.53 4.40
CA GLN A 66 -15.71 -4.19 4.55
C GLN A 66 -15.89 -5.39 3.62
N ARG A 67 -15.02 -5.53 2.60
CA ARG A 67 -15.03 -6.65 1.65
C ARG A 67 -14.11 -7.80 2.08
N TYR A 68 -13.32 -7.61 3.13
CA TYR A 68 -12.47 -8.65 3.69
C TYR A 68 -13.18 -9.41 4.82
N PRO A 69 -12.77 -10.66 5.10
CA PRO A 69 -13.22 -11.39 6.28
C PRO A 69 -12.92 -10.63 7.58
N ALA A 70 -13.72 -10.90 8.62
CA ALA A 70 -13.73 -10.12 9.85
C ALA A 70 -12.37 -10.04 10.58
N ASP A 71 -11.54 -11.07 10.48
CA ASP A 71 -10.18 -11.12 11.04
C ASP A 71 -9.21 -10.14 10.34
N LYS A 72 -9.54 -9.69 9.13
CA LYS A 72 -8.72 -8.78 8.30
C LYS A 72 -9.32 -7.39 8.15
N THR A 73 -10.62 -7.21 8.36
CA THR A 73 -11.30 -5.90 8.26
C THR A 73 -10.60 -4.83 9.09
N ALA A 74 -10.34 -5.11 10.38
CA ALA A 74 -9.67 -4.16 11.27
C ALA A 74 -8.26 -3.82 10.76
N PHE A 75 -7.49 -4.81 10.30
CA PHE A 75 -6.17 -4.53 9.76
C PHE A 75 -6.23 -3.59 8.55
N VAL A 76 -7.11 -3.88 7.58
CA VAL A 76 -7.22 -3.09 6.34
C VAL A 76 -7.72 -1.66 6.62
N SER A 77 -8.62 -1.47 7.58
CA SER A 77 -9.11 -0.12 7.95
C SER A 77 -8.05 0.75 8.63
N HIS A 78 -7.02 0.16 9.25
CA HIS A 78 -5.92 0.91 9.88
C HIS A 78 -4.73 1.18 8.93
N LEU A 79 -4.72 0.57 7.74
CA LEU A 79 -3.67 0.82 6.74
C LEU A 79 -3.48 2.30 6.39
N PRO A 80 -4.52 3.15 6.27
CA PRO A 80 -4.32 4.57 6.02
C PRO A 80 -3.41 5.27 7.02
N GLU A 81 -3.55 4.95 8.30
CA GLU A 81 -2.71 5.49 9.37
C GLU A 81 -1.30 4.91 9.32
N ALA A 82 -1.18 3.58 9.21
CA ALA A 82 0.10 2.89 9.13
C ALA A 82 0.96 3.35 7.92
N LEU A 83 0.31 3.65 6.80
CA LEU A 83 0.95 4.14 5.58
C LEU A 83 1.16 5.67 5.58
N GLY A 84 0.68 6.38 6.61
CA GLY A 84 0.79 7.84 6.75
C GLY A 84 0.04 8.63 5.68
N LEU A 85 -1.16 8.19 5.35
CA LEU A 85 -2.10 8.86 4.45
C LEU A 85 -3.02 9.85 5.18
N LEU A 86 -3.09 9.76 6.51
CA LEU A 86 -3.89 10.59 7.42
C LEU A 86 -2.99 11.47 8.29
#